data_AF-A0A1B7V861-F1
#
_entry.id   AF-A0A1B7V861-F1
#
_cell.length_a   1.000
_cell.length_b   1.000
_cell.length_c   1.000
_cell.angle_alpha   90.00
_cell.angle_beta   90.00
_cell.angle_gamma   90.00
#
_symmetry.space_group_name_H-M   'P 1'
#
loop_
_entity.id
_entity.type
_entity.pdbx_description
1 polymer ?
#
loop_
_entity_poly.entity_id
_entity_poly.type
_entity_poly.pdbx_seq_one_letter_code
_entity_poly.pdbx_strand_id
1 'polypeptide(L)'
;MNTLTNESIIKANEQTYISLLVSIEAGIGMLQIFIAVCDADRQRENIIANYEKELAYIDNIYRVYLDSQEPSLKQAITQQVTLKENAIATVLGAEKLGSFNQDELLKKFFGYLQWTREALRELKMPIILWIPSRIYAQIAKQAPDFWSWRNGVFYFQPEPSLVTNELLINRNSEVILDNQASSIFSPEQLETSLAEAINQWGANSSKLETLYSQLGNLYAERVKSGKSADRERELALAQKYLNQAIVLQTQFQQQDALANSLNNLAGLYRSQGRYNDAEPLYLQSLDIRKRQLGDDHPDVATSLNNLAGLYESQGRYNDAEPLYLQSLDIRKRQLGDDHPFVASSLNN
;
A
#
# COMPACT_ATOMS: atom_id res chain seq x y z
N MET A 1 5.18 24.40 0.57
CA MET A 1 6.40 23.86 1.22
C MET A 1 6.10 23.65 2.69
N ASN A 2 5.59 22.48 3.08
CA ASN A 2 5.52 22.10 4.49
C ASN A 2 6.73 21.21 4.77
N THR A 3 7.76 21.77 5.39
CA THR A 3 8.80 20.98 6.04
C THR A 3 8.11 20.19 7.16
N LEU A 4 7.89 18.89 6.93
CA LEU A 4 7.54 17.96 8.00
C LEU A 4 8.56 18.13 9.13
N THR A 5 8.06 18.38 10.35
CA THR A 5 8.92 18.45 11.53
C THR A 5 9.66 17.13 11.72
N ASN A 6 10.89 17.14 12.25
CA ASN A 6 11.66 15.92 12.48
C ASN A 6 10.86 14.87 13.29
N GLU A 7 10.04 15.31 14.25
CA GLU A 7 9.15 14.46 15.04
C GLU A 7 8.06 13.76 14.21
N SER A 8 7.49 14.44 13.21
CA SER A 8 6.47 13.83 12.34
C SER A 8 7.06 12.76 11.42
N ILE A 9 8.29 12.95 10.95
CA ILE A 9 9.01 11.96 10.13
C ILE A 9 9.34 10.72 10.97
N ILE A 10 9.87 10.93 12.19
CA ILE A 10 10.18 9.83 13.11
C ILE A 10 8.93 9.02 13.41
N LYS A 11 7.82 9.68 13.75
CA LYS A 11 6.55 9.01 14.05
C LYS A 11 5.97 8.26 12.85
N ALA A 12 6.06 8.82 11.64
CA ALA A 12 5.63 8.14 10.41
C ALA A 12 6.48 6.90 10.13
N ASN A 13 7.80 7.00 10.28
CA ASN A 13 8.71 5.87 10.11
C ASN A 13 8.47 4.77 11.15
N GLU A 14 8.16 5.14 12.40
CA GLU A 14 7.80 4.19 13.46
C GLU A 14 6.50 3.43 13.11
N GLN A 15 5.50 4.12 12.57
CA GLN A 15 4.26 3.47 12.10
C GLN A 15 4.51 2.54 10.91
N THR A 16 5.30 2.97 9.92
CA THR A 16 5.70 2.11 8.80
C THR A 16 6.45 0.89 9.29
N TYR A 17 7.37 1.06 10.25
CA TYR A 17 8.14 -0.02 10.86
C TYR A 17 7.24 -1.07 11.50
N ILE A 18 6.30 -0.63 12.35
CA ILE A 18 5.34 -1.54 13.01
C ILE A 18 4.50 -2.29 11.97
N SER A 19 4.04 -1.58 10.92
CA SER A 19 3.24 -2.19 9.86
C SER A 19 4.01 -3.24 9.08
N LEU A 20 5.30 -2.98 8.79
CA LEU A 20 6.20 -3.92 8.16
C LEU A 20 6.39 -5.15 9.03
N LEU A 21 6.72 -4.96 10.32
CA LEU A 21 6.96 -6.06 11.27
C LEU A 21 5.75 -6.99 11.37
N VAL A 22 4.56 -6.45 11.62
CA VAL A 22 3.31 -7.23 11.72
C VAL A 22 3.04 -8.00 10.43
N SER A 23 3.33 -7.41 9.28
CA SER A 23 3.13 -8.08 7.98
C SER A 23 4.11 -9.24 7.79
N ILE A 24 5.36 -9.09 8.25
CA ILE A 24 6.35 -10.18 8.23
C ILE A 24 5.89 -11.32 9.14
N GLU A 25 5.46 -11.02 10.37
CA GLU A 25 4.97 -12.02 11.33
C GLU A 25 3.77 -12.79 10.78
N ALA A 26 2.80 -12.09 10.20
CA ALA A 26 1.62 -12.68 9.59
C ALA A 26 1.94 -13.55 8.36
N GLY A 27 3.09 -13.35 7.73
CA GLY A 27 3.52 -14.07 6.54
C GLY A 27 4.30 -15.36 6.81
N ILE A 28 4.66 -15.66 8.05
CA ILE A 28 5.50 -16.82 8.39
C ILE A 28 4.82 -18.12 7.91
N GLY A 29 5.59 -19.01 7.27
CA GLY A 29 5.09 -20.27 6.71
C GLY A 29 4.34 -20.13 5.38
N MET A 30 4.29 -18.93 4.81
CA MET A 30 3.65 -18.65 3.52
C MET A 30 4.54 -17.79 2.64
N LEU A 31 4.40 -17.96 1.33
CA LEU A 31 5.04 -17.07 0.38
C LEU A 31 4.39 -15.68 0.44
N GLN A 32 5.12 -14.70 0.95
CA GLN A 32 4.72 -13.29 0.94
C GLN A 32 5.85 -12.45 0.37
N ILE A 33 5.54 -11.47 -0.46
CA ILE A 33 6.52 -10.51 -0.97
C ILE A 33 6.18 -9.12 -0.47
N PHE A 34 7.03 -8.58 0.37
CA PHE A 34 6.96 -7.21 0.87
C PHE A 34 8.01 -6.35 0.18
N ILE A 35 7.65 -5.13 -0.17
CA ILE A 35 8.58 -4.14 -0.70
C ILE A 35 8.81 -3.09 0.37
N ALA A 36 10.04 -2.92 0.82
CA ALA A 36 10.42 -1.87 1.74
C ALA A 36 11.23 -0.80 0.99
N VAL A 37 10.79 0.45 1.05
CA VAL A 37 11.37 1.56 0.31
C VAL A 37 12.12 2.46 1.27
N CYS A 38 13.43 2.60 1.07
CA CYS A 38 14.26 3.51 1.87
C CYS A 38 15.52 3.91 1.10
N ASP A 39 15.73 5.23 0.96
CA ASP A 39 16.89 5.79 0.26
C ASP A 39 18.13 5.93 1.14
N ALA A 40 17.98 5.91 2.47
CA ALA A 40 19.08 6.10 3.41
C ALA A 40 19.63 4.75 3.89
N ASP A 41 20.82 4.38 3.42
CA ASP A 41 21.46 3.08 3.73
C ASP A 41 21.56 2.79 5.23
N ARG A 42 22.01 3.78 6.01
CA ARG A 42 22.15 3.63 7.46
C ARG A 42 20.80 3.45 8.16
N GLN A 43 19.77 4.13 7.70
CA GLN A 43 18.42 4.00 8.24
C GLN A 43 17.83 2.62 7.91
N ARG A 44 17.97 2.17 6.66
CA ARG A 44 17.59 0.84 6.24
C ARG A 44 18.25 -0.25 7.10
N GLU A 45 19.56 -0.18 7.29
CA GLU A 45 20.28 -1.16 8.13
C GLU A 45 19.79 -1.16 9.59
N ASN A 46 19.50 0.00 10.16
CA ASN A 46 18.94 0.09 11.51
C ASN A 46 17.55 -0.56 11.59
N ILE A 47 16.69 -0.28 10.61
CA ILE A 47 15.34 -0.87 10.54
C ILE A 47 15.43 -2.40 10.44
N ILE A 48 16.30 -2.90 9.56
CA ILE A 48 16.52 -4.33 9.38
C ILE A 48 16.99 -4.97 10.69
N ALA A 49 18.03 -4.42 11.32
CA ALA A 49 18.54 -4.94 12.58
C ALA A 49 17.48 -4.96 13.69
N ASN A 50 16.59 -3.97 13.72
CA ASN A 50 15.52 -3.91 14.72
C ASN A 50 14.49 -5.02 14.51
N TYR A 51 13.95 -5.20 13.29
CA TYR A 51 12.95 -6.25 13.12
C TYR A 51 13.57 -7.64 13.21
N GLU A 52 14.82 -7.84 12.80
CA GLU A 52 15.50 -9.13 12.98
C GLU A 52 15.65 -9.50 14.46
N LYS A 53 15.87 -8.48 15.30
CA LYS A 53 15.91 -8.65 16.76
C LYS A 53 14.53 -8.96 17.33
N GLU A 54 13.48 -8.29 16.87
CA GLU A 54 12.10 -8.53 17.32
C GLU A 54 11.59 -9.91 16.85
N LEU A 55 12.03 -10.35 15.67
CA LEU A 55 11.71 -11.65 15.08
C LEU A 55 12.70 -12.76 15.47
N ALA A 56 13.54 -12.56 16.49
CA ALA A 56 14.58 -13.53 16.88
C ALA A 56 14.04 -14.90 17.32
N TYR A 57 12.73 -15.04 17.52
CA TYR A 57 12.06 -16.32 17.75
C TYR A 57 11.86 -17.16 16.47
N ILE A 58 12.12 -16.58 15.29
CA ILE A 58 12.12 -17.28 14.00
C ILE A 58 13.46 -17.99 13.82
N ASP A 59 13.41 -19.28 13.48
CA ASP A 59 14.60 -20.14 13.43
C ASP A 59 15.60 -19.73 12.32
N ASN A 60 15.12 -19.06 11.27
CA ASN A 60 15.93 -18.76 10.09
C ASN A 60 15.64 -17.37 9.53
N ILE A 61 16.55 -16.43 9.79
CA ILE A 61 16.52 -15.08 9.23
C ILE A 61 17.64 -14.97 8.21
N TYR A 62 17.29 -14.87 6.93
CA TYR A 62 18.25 -14.77 5.83
C TYR A 62 18.40 -13.32 5.39
N ARG A 63 19.64 -12.83 5.31
CA ARG A 63 19.98 -11.63 4.52
C ARG A 63 20.56 -12.08 3.19
N VAL A 64 19.89 -11.72 2.10
CA VAL A 64 20.19 -12.12 0.73
C VAL A 64 20.58 -10.89 -0.06
N TYR A 65 21.67 -10.95 -0.81
CA TYR A 65 22.12 -9.83 -1.65
C TYR A 65 21.94 -10.14 -3.13
N LEU A 66 21.36 -9.21 -3.88
CA LEU A 66 21.32 -9.27 -5.34
C LEU A 66 22.75 -9.21 -5.90
N ASP A 67 23.01 -10.05 -6.90
CA ASP A 67 24.29 -10.06 -7.60
C ASP A 67 24.47 -8.76 -8.41
N SER A 68 25.71 -8.25 -8.44
CA SER A 68 26.02 -6.97 -9.06
C SER A 68 26.05 -7.01 -10.60
N GLN A 69 26.11 -8.19 -11.20
CA GLN A 69 26.13 -8.42 -12.65
C GLN A 69 24.82 -9.07 -13.15
N GLU A 70 24.22 -9.94 -12.33
CA GLU A 70 22.95 -10.61 -12.62
C GLU A 70 21.94 -10.45 -11.48
N PRO A 71 21.25 -9.29 -11.38
CA PRO A 71 20.37 -8.96 -10.25
C PRO A 71 19.04 -9.73 -10.31
N SER A 72 19.11 -11.04 -10.22
CA SER A 72 17.96 -11.95 -10.23
C SER A 72 17.52 -12.27 -8.80
N LEU A 73 16.32 -11.84 -8.44
CA LEU A 73 15.71 -12.10 -7.14
C LEU A 73 15.64 -13.62 -6.86
N LYS A 74 15.23 -14.40 -7.87
CA LYS A 74 15.22 -15.87 -7.81
C LYS A 74 16.60 -16.42 -7.47
N GLN A 75 17.61 -16.04 -8.24
CA GLN A 75 18.94 -16.61 -8.11
C GLN A 75 19.54 -16.29 -6.74
N ALA A 76 19.41 -15.04 -6.30
CA ALA A 76 19.90 -14.61 -4.99
C ALA A 76 19.29 -15.44 -3.85
N ILE A 77 17.97 -15.66 -3.89
CA ILE A 77 17.26 -16.42 -2.84
C ILE A 77 17.60 -17.92 -2.92
N THR A 78 17.46 -18.54 -4.08
CA THR A 78 17.69 -19.99 -4.24
C THR A 78 19.12 -20.44 -3.94
N GLN A 79 20.11 -19.56 -4.05
CA GLN A 79 21.50 -19.86 -3.69
C GLN A 79 21.78 -19.80 -2.18
N GLN A 80 21.02 -19.00 -1.42
CA GLN A 80 21.35 -18.64 -0.04
C GLN A 80 20.30 -19.11 0.97
N VAL A 81 19.11 -19.49 0.51
CA VAL A 81 17.97 -19.86 1.35
C VAL A 81 17.66 -21.34 1.22
N THR A 82 17.50 -22.03 2.36
CA THR A 82 17.01 -23.41 2.40
C THR A 82 15.50 -23.41 2.60
N LEU A 83 14.78 -24.33 1.95
CA LEU A 83 13.33 -24.51 2.10
C LEU A 83 12.99 -24.96 3.52
N LYS A 84 12.67 -24.01 4.40
CA LYS A 84 12.23 -24.24 5.79
C LYS A 84 10.92 -23.51 6.04
N GLU A 85 10.07 -24.07 6.91
CA GLU A 85 8.71 -23.55 7.16
C GLU A 85 8.69 -22.35 8.13
N ASN A 86 9.73 -22.16 8.95
CA ASN A 86 9.87 -21.01 9.86
C ASN A 86 11.09 -20.16 9.45
N ALA A 87 10.92 -19.35 8.41
CA ALA A 87 11.99 -18.56 7.83
C ALA A 87 11.49 -17.20 7.32
N ILE A 88 12.40 -16.24 7.20
CA ILE A 88 12.21 -14.98 6.47
C ILE A 88 13.45 -14.68 5.62
N ALA A 89 13.27 -14.01 4.48
CA ALA A 89 14.35 -13.56 3.62
C ALA A 89 14.29 -12.05 3.40
N THR A 90 15.32 -11.33 3.85
CA THR A 90 15.52 -9.90 3.57
C THR A 90 16.45 -9.77 2.37
N VAL A 91 15.98 -9.17 1.28
CA VAL A 91 16.73 -9.01 0.04
C VAL A 91 17.24 -7.58 -0.10
N LEU A 92 18.55 -7.43 -0.32
CA LEU A 92 19.31 -6.18 -0.37
C LEU A 92 20.13 -6.09 -1.67
N GLY A 93 20.75 -4.94 -1.94
CA GLY A 93 21.61 -4.72 -3.10
C GLY A 93 20.95 -3.95 -4.24
N ALA A 94 19.63 -3.72 -4.17
CA ALA A 94 18.91 -2.93 -5.17
C ALA A 94 19.35 -1.45 -5.14
N GLU A 95 19.84 -0.94 -4.00
CA GLU A 95 20.42 0.39 -3.86
C GLU A 95 21.67 0.62 -4.72
N LYS A 96 22.31 -0.45 -5.21
CA LYS A 96 23.45 -0.36 -6.12
C LYS A 96 23.03 -0.35 -7.59
N LEU A 97 21.78 -0.67 -7.90
CA LEU A 97 21.27 -0.73 -9.26
C LEU A 97 20.93 0.68 -9.77
N GLY A 98 21.39 1.02 -10.97
CA GLY A 98 21.08 2.30 -11.62
C GLY A 98 21.86 3.51 -11.09
N SER A 99 22.98 3.30 -10.40
CA SER A 99 23.94 4.37 -10.09
C SER A 99 24.96 4.50 -11.24
N PHE A 100 25.15 5.72 -11.78
CA PHE A 100 26.09 6.04 -12.87
C PHE A 100 26.00 5.12 -14.12
N ASN A 101 25.20 5.49 -15.12
CA ASN A 101 25.14 4.85 -16.46
C ASN A 101 24.75 3.35 -16.51
N GLN A 102 24.20 2.77 -15.43
CA GLN A 102 23.81 1.35 -15.36
C GLN A 102 22.32 1.08 -15.64
N ASP A 103 21.75 1.71 -16.67
CA ASP A 103 20.37 1.43 -17.13
C ASP A 103 20.17 -0.05 -17.52
N GLU A 104 21.23 -0.72 -17.97
CA GLU A 104 21.18 -2.11 -18.41
C GLU A 104 20.93 -3.07 -17.24
N LEU A 105 21.61 -2.89 -16.10
CA LEU A 105 21.39 -3.71 -14.91
C LEU A 105 19.99 -3.49 -14.32
N LEU A 106 19.49 -2.26 -14.38
CA LEU A 106 18.14 -1.95 -13.93
C LEU A 106 17.08 -2.61 -14.84
N LYS A 107 17.30 -2.60 -16.17
CA LYS A 107 16.47 -3.33 -17.14
C LYS A 107 16.51 -4.84 -16.91
N LYS A 108 17.69 -5.41 -16.68
CA LYS A 108 17.86 -6.84 -16.34
C LYS A 108 17.10 -7.19 -15.06
N PHE A 109 17.24 -6.38 -14.01
CA PHE A 109 16.52 -6.56 -12.75
C PHE A 109 14.99 -6.62 -12.99
N PHE A 110 14.42 -5.64 -13.69
CA PHE A 110 12.98 -5.66 -14.01
C PHE A 110 12.59 -6.85 -14.89
N GLY A 111 13.42 -7.22 -15.86
CA GLY A 111 13.22 -8.42 -16.68
C GLY A 111 13.17 -9.70 -15.84
N TYR A 112 14.05 -9.85 -14.85
CA TYR A 112 14.03 -10.99 -13.94
C TYR A 112 12.81 -11.01 -13.04
N LEU A 113 12.36 -9.85 -12.55
CA LEU A 113 11.16 -9.77 -11.71
C LEU A 113 9.92 -10.34 -12.40
N GLN A 114 9.76 -10.12 -13.72
CA GLN A 114 8.62 -10.67 -14.49
C GLN A 114 8.52 -12.20 -14.39
N TRP A 115 9.64 -12.92 -14.31
CA TRP A 115 9.67 -14.39 -14.27
C TRP A 115 9.88 -14.97 -12.86
N THR A 116 9.86 -14.13 -11.84
CA THR A 116 10.22 -14.54 -10.48
C THR A 116 9.11 -15.34 -9.80
N ARG A 117 7.84 -15.09 -10.15
CA ARG A 117 6.68 -15.73 -9.47
C ARG A 117 6.76 -17.25 -9.49
N GLU A 118 6.86 -17.86 -10.68
CA GLU A 118 6.83 -19.33 -10.82
C GLU A 118 7.97 -19.98 -10.03
N ALA A 119 9.11 -19.31 -9.99
CA ALA A 119 10.32 -19.84 -9.40
C ALA A 119 10.38 -19.75 -7.87
N LEU A 120 9.58 -18.87 -7.25
CA LEU A 120 9.55 -18.71 -5.81
C LEU A 120 8.40 -19.47 -5.14
N ARG A 121 7.47 -20.06 -5.91
CA ARG A 121 6.23 -20.70 -5.38
C ARG A 121 6.45 -21.74 -4.29
N GLU A 122 7.59 -22.42 -4.32
CA GLU A 122 7.93 -23.45 -3.34
C GLU A 122 8.40 -22.88 -2.00
N LEU A 123 8.74 -21.59 -1.95
CA LEU A 123 9.19 -20.92 -0.74
C LEU A 123 7.99 -20.58 0.15
N LYS A 124 7.95 -21.17 1.34
CA LYS A 124 6.94 -20.90 2.36
C LYS A 124 7.43 -19.85 3.36
N MET A 125 7.85 -18.68 2.87
CA MET A 125 8.37 -17.61 3.74
C MET A 125 8.12 -16.19 3.23
N PRO A 126 8.07 -15.20 4.14
CA PRO A 126 8.17 -13.79 3.82
C PRO A 126 9.48 -13.43 3.14
N ILE A 127 9.39 -12.65 2.07
CA ILE A 127 10.50 -12.07 1.33
C ILE A 127 10.35 -10.55 1.38
N ILE A 128 11.28 -9.86 2.03
CA ILE A 128 11.30 -8.41 2.14
C ILE A 128 12.32 -7.86 1.15
N LEU A 129 11.86 -7.36 0.02
CA LEU A 129 12.71 -6.73 -1.00
C LEU A 129 12.90 -5.25 -0.67
N TRP A 130 14.10 -4.89 -0.24
CA TRP A 130 14.47 -3.50 0.00
C TRP A 130 14.91 -2.82 -1.29
N ILE A 131 14.29 -1.69 -1.61
CA ILE A 131 14.62 -0.90 -2.81
C ILE A 131 14.67 0.61 -2.49
N PRO A 132 15.46 1.39 -3.24
CA PRO A 132 15.39 2.84 -3.21
C PRO A 132 14.13 3.36 -3.93
N SER A 133 13.71 4.59 -3.60
CA SER A 133 12.52 5.25 -4.18
C SER A 133 12.56 5.32 -5.71
N ARG A 134 13.76 5.46 -6.28
CA ARG A 134 13.96 5.51 -7.75
C ARG A 134 13.57 4.21 -8.47
N ILE A 135 13.77 3.05 -7.83
CA ILE A 135 13.40 1.74 -8.38
C ILE A 135 11.92 1.50 -8.12
N TYR A 136 11.45 1.86 -6.93
CA TYR A 136 10.04 1.80 -6.56
C TYR A 136 9.13 2.49 -7.58
N ALA A 137 9.46 3.71 -8.01
CA ALA A 137 8.66 4.45 -8.97
C ALA A 137 8.57 3.82 -10.37
N GLN A 138 9.48 2.89 -10.69
CA GLN A 138 9.53 2.24 -11.98
C GLN A 138 9.01 0.81 -11.95
N ILE A 139 8.98 0.15 -10.78
CA ILE A 139 8.70 -1.29 -10.68
C ILE A 139 7.29 -1.64 -11.17
N ALA A 140 6.29 -0.79 -10.91
CA ALA A 140 4.93 -1.01 -11.38
C ALA A 140 4.83 -0.93 -12.91
N LYS A 141 5.60 -0.02 -13.53
CA LYS A 141 5.64 0.18 -14.98
C LYS A 141 6.45 -0.91 -15.69
N GLN A 142 7.59 -1.31 -15.11
CA GLN A 142 8.57 -2.18 -15.76
C GLN A 142 8.39 -3.67 -15.41
N ALA A 143 7.79 -3.98 -14.26
CA ALA A 143 7.53 -5.34 -13.79
C ALA A 143 6.10 -5.46 -13.19
N PRO A 144 5.03 -5.20 -13.98
CA PRO A 144 3.65 -5.16 -13.49
C PRO A 144 3.18 -6.49 -12.88
N ASP A 145 3.58 -7.63 -13.44
CA ASP A 145 3.22 -8.94 -12.92
C ASP A 145 3.80 -9.18 -11.51
N PHE A 146 5.07 -8.82 -11.31
CA PHE A 146 5.70 -8.88 -9.99
C PHE A 146 5.05 -7.90 -9.02
N TRP A 147 4.79 -6.67 -9.48
CA TRP A 147 4.11 -5.65 -8.71
C TRP A 147 2.75 -6.14 -8.22
N SER A 148 1.94 -6.76 -9.07
CA SER A 148 0.60 -7.28 -8.70
C SER A 148 0.62 -8.34 -7.59
N TRP A 149 1.77 -9.00 -7.37
CA TRP A 149 1.89 -10.09 -6.42
C TRP A 149 2.47 -9.69 -5.06
N ARG A 150 2.91 -8.44 -4.92
CA ARG A 150 3.37 -7.91 -3.63
C ARG A 150 2.22 -7.90 -2.62
N ASN A 151 2.53 -8.27 -1.39
CA ASN A 151 1.60 -8.30 -0.27
C ASN A 151 1.59 -6.98 0.52
N GLY A 152 2.60 -6.13 0.33
CA GLY A 152 2.66 -4.82 0.98
C GLY A 152 3.83 -3.98 0.49
N VAL A 153 3.68 -2.66 0.61
CA VAL A 153 4.74 -1.67 0.36
C VAL A 153 4.89 -0.79 1.60
N PHE A 154 6.12 -0.64 2.09
CA PHE A 154 6.44 0.07 3.32
C PHE A 154 7.44 1.18 3.02
N TYR A 155 6.99 2.44 3.06
CA TYR A 155 7.80 3.60 2.69
C TYR A 155 8.40 4.29 3.92
N PHE A 156 9.74 4.36 3.97
CA PHE A 156 10.48 5.03 5.02
C PHE A 156 11.06 6.35 4.52
N GLN A 157 10.67 7.44 5.19
CA GLN A 157 11.17 8.78 4.91
C GLN A 157 12.59 8.96 5.51
N PRO A 158 13.50 9.66 4.82
CA PRO A 158 14.85 9.90 5.32
C PRO A 158 14.84 10.64 6.67
N GLU A 159 15.49 10.08 7.69
CA GLU A 159 15.63 10.77 8.98
C GLU A 159 16.53 12.02 8.87
N PRO A 160 16.05 13.20 9.31
CA PRO A 160 16.79 14.47 9.19
C PRO A 160 18.17 14.47 9.87
N SER A 161 18.34 13.68 10.93
CA SER A 161 19.61 13.49 11.67
C SER A 161 20.65 12.67 10.92
N LEU A 162 20.25 11.96 9.85
CA LEU A 162 21.11 11.09 9.05
C LEU A 162 21.36 11.63 7.64
N VAL A 163 20.82 12.81 7.31
CA VAL A 163 21.08 13.49 6.04
C VAL A 163 22.48 14.13 6.07
N THR A 164 23.51 13.33 5.80
CA THR A 164 24.76 13.89 5.25
C THR A 164 24.52 14.32 3.80
N ASN A 165 25.26 15.36 3.37
CA ASN A 165 25.13 16.17 2.14
C ASN A 165 25.20 15.41 0.77
N GLU A 166 24.70 14.19 0.64
CA GLU A 166 24.73 13.42 -0.62
C GLU A 166 23.37 13.28 -1.35
N LEU A 167 22.25 13.74 -0.78
CA LEU A 167 20.91 13.47 -1.33
C LEU A 167 20.21 14.67 -2.02
N LEU A 168 20.96 15.68 -2.50
CA LEU A 168 20.37 16.86 -3.17
C LEU A 168 20.15 16.74 -4.69
N ILE A 169 20.22 15.55 -5.27
CA ILE A 169 19.94 15.37 -6.71
C ILE A 169 18.90 14.25 -6.85
N ASN A 170 17.76 14.60 -7.48
CA ASN A 170 16.61 13.77 -7.84
C ASN A 170 15.54 13.54 -6.75
N ARG A 171 14.77 14.60 -6.48
CA ARG A 171 13.35 14.44 -6.11
C ARG A 171 12.51 14.63 -7.37
N ASN A 172 11.93 13.54 -7.86
CA ASN A 172 10.72 13.47 -8.69
C ASN A 172 10.47 11.98 -8.97
N SER A 173 9.65 11.33 -8.13
CA SER A 173 9.26 9.93 -8.39
C SER A 173 7.93 9.62 -7.70
N GLU A 174 6.97 9.25 -8.54
CA GLU A 174 5.55 9.03 -8.28
C GLU A 174 5.29 7.83 -7.36
N VAL A 175 4.26 7.95 -6.51
CA VAL A 175 3.73 6.88 -5.68
C VAL A 175 2.46 6.35 -6.34
N ILE A 176 2.55 5.15 -6.91
CA ILE A 176 1.42 4.41 -7.48
C ILE A 176 0.71 3.67 -6.34
N LEU A 177 -0.46 4.16 -5.92
CA LEU A 177 -1.38 3.46 -5.02
C LEU A 177 -2.41 2.69 -5.84
N ASP A 178 -2.03 1.49 -6.25
CA ASP A 178 -2.98 0.54 -6.84
C ASP A 178 -3.67 -0.21 -5.70
N ASN A 179 -4.89 0.23 -5.39
CA ASN A 179 -5.74 -0.32 -4.34
C ASN A 179 -6.56 -1.49 -4.91
N GLN A 180 -5.89 -2.61 -5.18
CA GLN A 180 -6.53 -3.91 -5.39
C GLN A 180 -5.74 -5.01 -4.69
N ALA A 181 -5.65 -4.92 -3.36
CA ALA A 181 -5.28 -6.08 -2.55
C ALA A 181 -6.53 -6.93 -2.33
N SER A 182 -6.72 -7.94 -3.18
CA SER A 182 -7.54 -9.10 -2.85
C SER A 182 -6.98 -9.74 -1.57
N SER A 183 -7.63 -9.48 -0.44
CA SER A 183 -7.21 -9.98 0.88
C SER A 183 -7.24 -11.51 0.91
N ILE A 184 -6.11 -12.10 1.31
CA ILE A 184 -5.83 -13.53 1.45
C ILE A 184 -6.17 -14.03 2.87
N PHE A 185 -6.59 -13.16 3.78
CA PHE A 185 -6.97 -13.52 5.15
C PHE A 185 -8.45 -13.85 5.28
N SER A 186 -8.78 -14.86 6.08
CA SER A 186 -10.19 -15.09 6.45
C SER A 186 -10.66 -13.99 7.42
N PRO A 187 -11.95 -13.60 7.40
CA PRO A 187 -12.47 -12.63 8.35
C PRO A 187 -12.24 -13.05 9.80
N GLU A 188 -12.30 -14.35 10.12
CA GLU A 188 -12.09 -14.83 11.49
C GLU A 188 -10.65 -14.56 11.99
N GLN A 189 -9.66 -14.69 11.10
CA GLN A 189 -8.26 -14.45 11.46
C GLN A 189 -8.03 -12.98 11.82
N LEU A 190 -8.52 -12.05 11.00
CA LEU A 190 -8.38 -10.62 11.27
C LEU A 190 -9.19 -10.18 12.48
N GLU A 191 -10.37 -10.77 12.73
CA GLU A 191 -11.14 -10.50 13.94
C GLU A 191 -10.43 -10.98 15.21
N THR A 192 -9.75 -12.12 15.13
CA THR A 192 -8.92 -12.65 16.24
C THR A 192 -7.75 -11.71 16.53
N SER A 193 -7.00 -11.31 15.50
CA SER A 193 -5.90 -10.36 15.66
C SER A 193 -6.37 -9.00 16.18
N LEU A 194 -7.56 -8.53 15.76
CA LEU A 194 -8.17 -7.32 16.31
C LEU A 194 -8.49 -7.47 17.80
N ALA A 195 -9.06 -8.59 18.23
CA ALA A 195 -9.38 -8.83 19.62
C ALA A 195 -8.12 -8.88 20.51
N GLU A 196 -7.07 -9.55 20.04
CA GLU A 196 -5.76 -9.58 20.70
C GLU A 196 -5.15 -8.18 20.80
N ALA A 197 -5.17 -7.41 19.71
CA ALA A 197 -4.67 -6.05 19.68
C ALA A 197 -5.44 -5.10 20.61
N ILE A 198 -6.77 -5.25 20.72
CA ILE A 198 -7.60 -4.50 21.67
C ILE A 198 -7.20 -4.83 23.12
N ASN A 199 -6.98 -6.11 23.43
CA ASN A 199 -6.56 -6.53 24.76
C ASN A 199 -5.15 -5.99 25.11
N GLN A 200 -4.27 -5.92 24.12
CA GLN A 200 -2.89 -5.50 24.33
C GLN A 200 -2.71 -3.98 24.42
N TRP A 201 -3.42 -3.22 23.57
CA TRP A 201 -3.19 -1.77 23.42
C TRP A 201 -4.38 -0.90 23.81
N GLY A 202 -5.53 -1.50 24.12
CA GLY A 202 -6.77 -0.80 24.43
C GLY A 202 -7.53 -0.36 23.18
N ALA A 203 -8.86 -0.28 23.30
CA ALA A 203 -9.79 -0.07 22.18
C ALA A 203 -9.62 1.27 21.42
N ASN A 204 -8.93 2.25 22.00
CA ASN A 204 -8.71 3.58 21.41
C ASN A 204 -7.27 3.78 20.90
N SER A 205 -6.49 2.71 20.77
CA SER A 205 -5.12 2.80 20.27
C SER A 205 -5.10 3.14 18.78
N SER A 206 -4.21 4.06 18.39
CA SER A 206 -3.97 4.39 16.98
C SER A 206 -3.52 3.17 16.16
N LYS A 207 -2.96 2.14 16.80
CA LYS A 207 -2.53 0.90 16.16
C LYS A 207 -3.70 0.08 15.60
N LEU A 208 -4.93 0.34 16.05
CA LEU A 208 -6.11 -0.41 15.61
C LEU A 208 -6.74 0.14 14.33
N GLU A 209 -6.41 1.35 13.92
CA GLU A 209 -7.08 1.99 12.77
C GLU A 209 -6.92 1.19 11.47
N THR A 210 -5.71 0.65 11.24
CA THR A 210 -5.39 -0.15 10.06
C THR A 210 -6.17 -1.47 10.09
N LEU A 211 -6.20 -2.16 11.22
CA LEU A 211 -6.97 -3.41 11.37
C LEU A 211 -8.46 -3.18 11.14
N TYR A 212 -9.02 -2.11 11.69
CA TYR A 212 -10.42 -1.74 11.46
C TYR A 212 -10.72 -1.45 9.99
N SER A 213 -9.88 -0.65 9.32
CA SER A 213 -10.08 -0.36 7.90
C SER A 213 -9.93 -1.61 7.01
N GLN A 214 -8.98 -2.49 7.32
CA GLN A 214 -8.79 -3.76 6.60
C GLN A 214 -9.99 -4.70 6.76
N LEU A 215 -10.49 -4.88 7.99
CA LEU A 215 -11.69 -5.67 8.26
C LEU A 215 -12.91 -5.08 7.54
N GLY A 216 -13.09 -3.77 7.64
CA GLY A 216 -14.17 -3.05 6.97
C GLY A 216 -14.18 -3.27 5.46
N ASN A 217 -13.02 -3.11 4.82
CA ASN A 217 -12.84 -3.32 3.39
C ASN A 217 -13.00 -4.80 2.98
N LEU A 218 -12.49 -5.73 3.79
CA LEU A 218 -12.63 -7.17 3.52
C LEU A 218 -14.12 -7.58 3.48
N TYR A 219 -14.90 -7.19 4.48
CA TYR A 219 -16.32 -7.50 4.51
C TYR A 219 -17.07 -6.84 3.36
N ALA A 220 -16.75 -5.59 3.02
CA ALA A 220 -17.34 -4.90 1.87
C ALA A 220 -17.05 -5.66 0.55
N GLU A 221 -15.81 -6.11 0.34
CA GLU A 221 -15.42 -6.86 -0.86
C GLU A 221 -16.02 -8.26 -0.91
N ARG A 222 -16.17 -8.96 0.22
CA ARG A 222 -16.89 -10.25 0.26
C ARG A 222 -18.34 -10.10 -0.17
N VAL A 223 -19.01 -9.05 0.29
CA VAL A 223 -20.38 -8.73 -0.11
C VAL A 223 -20.47 -8.37 -1.59
N LYS A 224 -19.54 -7.54 -2.09
CA LYS A 224 -19.50 -7.11 -3.49
C LYS A 224 -19.19 -8.27 -4.45
N SER A 225 -18.29 -9.17 -4.06
CA SER A 225 -17.89 -10.33 -4.86
C SER A 225 -18.85 -11.52 -4.78
N GLY A 226 -19.94 -11.42 -4.01
CA GLY A 226 -20.91 -12.50 -3.83
C GLY A 226 -20.42 -13.67 -2.98
N LYS A 227 -19.26 -13.54 -2.32
CA LYS A 227 -18.68 -14.56 -1.42
C LYS A 227 -19.28 -14.55 -0.02
N SER A 228 -20.16 -13.59 0.25
CA SER A 228 -20.82 -13.40 1.53
C SER A 228 -21.86 -14.48 1.80
N ALA A 229 -21.75 -15.18 2.94
CA ALA A 229 -22.75 -16.15 3.37
C ALA A 229 -23.99 -15.47 3.98
N ASP A 230 -23.79 -14.31 4.62
CA ASP A 230 -24.84 -13.48 5.19
C ASP A 230 -24.54 -12.02 4.84
N ARG A 231 -25.17 -11.56 3.74
CA ARG A 231 -24.93 -10.24 3.17
C ARG A 231 -25.29 -9.12 4.14
N GLU A 232 -26.39 -9.23 4.87
CA GLU A 232 -26.86 -8.18 5.77
C GLU A 232 -25.90 -8.03 6.96
N ARG A 233 -25.50 -9.16 7.55
CA ARG A 233 -24.52 -9.16 8.64
C ARG A 233 -23.17 -8.64 8.19
N GLU A 234 -22.63 -9.11 7.06
CA GLU A 234 -21.31 -8.67 6.59
C GLU A 234 -21.31 -7.19 6.18
N LEU A 235 -22.42 -6.66 5.63
CA LEU A 235 -22.58 -5.22 5.41
C LEU A 235 -22.56 -4.41 6.70
N ALA A 236 -23.26 -4.88 7.74
CA ALA A 236 -23.26 -4.23 9.05
C ALA A 236 -21.87 -4.24 9.68
N LEU A 237 -21.12 -5.34 9.56
CA LEU A 237 -19.74 -5.44 10.02
C LEU A 237 -18.80 -4.52 9.23
N ALA A 238 -18.93 -4.47 7.91
CA ALA A 238 -18.16 -3.55 7.06
C ALA A 238 -18.37 -2.10 7.50
N GLN A 239 -19.62 -1.68 7.68
CA GLN A 239 -19.97 -0.34 8.18
C GLN A 239 -19.40 -0.09 9.57
N LYS A 240 -19.56 -1.04 10.50
CA LYS A 240 -19.05 -0.92 11.87
C LYS A 240 -17.55 -0.67 11.88
N TYR A 241 -16.77 -1.52 11.21
CA TYR A 241 -15.32 -1.43 11.25
C TYR A 241 -14.79 -0.20 10.49
N LEU A 242 -15.39 0.18 9.36
CA LEU A 242 -15.03 1.44 8.67
C LEU A 242 -15.32 2.67 9.53
N ASN A 243 -16.45 2.71 10.25
CA ASN A 243 -16.74 3.81 11.17
C ASN A 243 -15.73 3.88 12.33
N GLN A 244 -15.34 2.72 12.90
CA GLN A 244 -14.32 2.69 13.95
C GLN A 244 -12.95 3.16 13.42
N ALA A 245 -12.58 2.78 12.20
CA ALA A 245 -11.38 3.28 11.54
C ALA A 245 -11.42 4.80 11.37
N ILE A 246 -12.53 5.35 10.86
CA ILE A 246 -12.73 6.79 10.67
C ILE A 246 -12.59 7.56 11.99
N VAL A 247 -13.16 7.04 13.09
CA VAL A 247 -13.05 7.66 14.42
C VAL A 247 -11.59 7.76 14.86
N LEU A 248 -10.84 6.66 14.79
CA LEU A 248 -9.43 6.64 15.18
C LEU A 248 -8.57 7.50 14.25
N GLN A 249 -8.77 7.40 12.94
CA GLN A 249 -8.03 8.19 11.94
C GLN A 249 -8.28 9.69 12.12
N THR A 250 -9.51 10.09 12.45
CA THR A 250 -9.84 11.48 12.80
C THR A 250 -9.13 11.89 14.08
N GLN A 251 -9.21 11.06 15.13
CA GLN A 251 -8.59 11.33 16.43
C GLN A 251 -7.06 11.49 16.33
N PHE A 252 -6.41 10.66 15.52
CA PHE A 252 -4.97 10.64 15.35
C PHE A 252 -4.47 11.44 14.14
N GLN A 253 -5.36 12.19 13.47
CA GLN A 253 -5.06 13.08 12.34
C GLN A 253 -4.43 12.38 11.13
N GLN A 254 -4.84 11.14 10.88
CA GLN A 254 -4.35 10.29 9.79
C GLN A 254 -5.13 10.58 8.51
N GLN A 255 -4.90 11.77 7.94
CA GLN A 255 -5.72 12.34 6.85
C GLN A 255 -5.76 11.47 5.58
N ASP A 256 -4.64 10.87 5.18
CA ASP A 256 -4.60 9.97 4.01
C ASP A 256 -5.48 8.73 4.23
N ALA A 257 -5.33 8.07 5.39
CA ALA A 257 -6.11 6.90 5.75
C ALA A 257 -7.60 7.24 5.94
N LEU A 258 -7.89 8.42 6.52
CA LEU A 258 -9.23 8.97 6.69
C LEU A 258 -9.93 9.15 5.35
N ALA A 259 -9.27 9.78 4.36
CA ALA A 259 -9.84 9.97 3.04
C ALA A 259 -10.20 8.63 2.37
N ASN A 260 -9.38 7.60 2.55
CA ASN A 260 -9.63 6.26 2.02
C ASN A 260 -10.85 5.59 2.70
N SER A 261 -10.90 5.61 4.03
CA SER A 261 -12.02 5.00 4.77
C SER A 261 -13.35 5.71 4.46
N LEU A 262 -13.35 7.04 4.36
CA LEU A 262 -14.52 7.83 3.97
C LEU A 262 -15.01 7.46 2.57
N ASN A 263 -14.11 7.38 1.59
CA ASN A 263 -14.43 7.00 0.22
C ASN A 263 -15.02 5.57 0.15
N ASN A 264 -14.46 4.63 0.91
CA ASN A 264 -14.91 3.24 0.90
C ASN A 264 -16.28 3.09 1.59
N LEU A 265 -16.50 3.78 2.71
CA LEU A 265 -17.80 3.81 3.37
C LEU A 265 -18.88 4.46 2.48
N ALA A 266 -18.52 5.54 1.77
CA ALA A 266 -19.41 6.16 0.78
C ALA A 266 -19.78 5.18 -0.35
N GLY A 267 -18.81 4.44 -0.89
CA GLY A 267 -19.05 3.41 -1.90
C GLY A 267 -19.97 2.29 -1.40
N LEU A 268 -19.81 1.91 -0.13
CA LEU A 268 -20.68 0.94 0.52
C LEU A 268 -22.13 1.46 0.61
N TYR A 269 -22.34 2.71 1.03
CA TYR A 269 -23.67 3.32 1.05
C TYR A 269 -24.26 3.50 -0.34
N ARG A 270 -23.47 3.92 -1.34
CA ARG A 270 -23.89 3.98 -2.74
C ARG A 270 -24.41 2.63 -3.23
N SER A 271 -23.69 1.54 -2.94
CA SER A 271 -24.10 0.19 -3.33
C SER A 271 -25.41 -0.29 -2.69
N GLN A 272 -25.85 0.37 -1.62
CA GLN A 272 -27.11 0.10 -0.90
C GLN A 272 -28.23 1.05 -1.33
N GLY A 273 -28.00 1.97 -2.29
CA GLY A 273 -28.94 3.02 -2.65
C GLY A 273 -29.05 4.15 -1.61
N ARG A 274 -28.18 4.17 -0.60
CA ARG A 274 -28.15 5.17 0.48
C ARG A 274 -27.37 6.41 0.04
N TYR A 275 -27.83 7.07 -1.00
CA TYR A 275 -27.08 8.14 -1.66
C TYR A 275 -26.85 9.37 -0.77
N ASN A 276 -27.84 9.73 0.03
CA ASN A 276 -27.75 10.86 0.97
C ASN A 276 -26.68 10.64 2.06
N ASP A 277 -26.39 9.39 2.41
CA ASP A 277 -25.34 9.05 3.37
C ASP A 277 -23.95 8.99 2.70
N ALA A 278 -23.90 8.69 1.41
CA ALA A 278 -22.66 8.57 0.64
C ALA A 278 -22.08 9.94 0.23
N GLU A 279 -22.93 10.87 -0.21
CA GLU A 279 -22.52 12.17 -0.74
C GLU A 279 -21.60 12.97 0.20
N PRO A 280 -21.93 13.20 1.48
CA PRO A 280 -21.07 13.97 2.38
C PRO A 280 -19.70 13.31 2.60
N LEU A 281 -19.65 11.97 2.59
CA LEU A 281 -18.40 11.22 2.79
C LEU A 281 -17.48 11.32 1.57
N TYR A 282 -18.02 11.24 0.35
CA TYR A 282 -17.23 11.48 -0.87
C TYR A 282 -16.72 12.92 -0.94
N LEU A 283 -17.55 13.90 -0.61
CA LEU A 283 -17.15 15.31 -0.58
C LEU A 283 -16.02 15.55 0.44
N GLN A 284 -16.13 14.97 1.65
CA GLN A 284 -15.10 15.08 2.67
C GLN A 284 -13.78 14.41 2.23
N SER A 285 -13.86 13.21 1.63
CA SER A 285 -12.67 12.52 1.07
C SER A 285 -11.99 13.35 -0.02
N LEU A 286 -12.78 13.91 -0.94
CA LEU A 286 -12.29 14.78 -2.02
C LEU A 286 -11.59 16.03 -1.48
N ASP A 287 -12.18 16.70 -0.49
CA ASP A 287 -11.61 17.89 0.14
C ASP A 287 -10.29 17.58 0.86
N ILE A 288 -10.21 16.48 1.61
CA ILE A 288 -8.95 16.03 2.23
C ILE A 288 -7.88 15.80 1.16
N ARG A 289 -8.19 15.04 0.10
CA ARG A 289 -7.25 14.74 -0.99
C ARG A 289 -6.78 15.99 -1.72
N LYS A 290 -7.67 16.95 -1.98
CA LYS A 290 -7.30 18.25 -2.57
C LYS A 290 -6.32 19.02 -1.68
N ARG A 291 -6.59 19.08 -0.36
CA ARG A 291 -5.71 19.79 0.58
C ARG A 291 -4.34 19.15 0.72
N GLN A 292 -4.26 17.82 0.70
CA GLN A 292 -3.00 17.11 0.92
C GLN A 292 -2.16 16.96 -0.35
N LEU A 293 -2.81 16.73 -1.49
CA LEU A 293 -2.15 16.28 -2.72
C LEU A 293 -2.21 17.33 -3.84
N GLY A 294 -3.08 18.33 -3.71
CA GLY A 294 -3.36 19.32 -4.75
C GLY A 294 -4.43 18.86 -5.73
N ASP A 295 -5.04 19.82 -6.44
CA ASP A 295 -6.20 19.59 -7.32
C ASP A 295 -5.91 18.66 -8.50
N ASP A 296 -4.66 18.59 -8.95
CA ASP A 296 -4.24 17.83 -10.12
C ASP A 296 -3.75 16.42 -9.80
N HIS A 297 -3.92 15.94 -8.56
CA HIS A 297 -3.45 14.61 -8.19
C HIS A 297 -4.41 13.51 -8.72
N PRO A 298 -3.90 12.34 -9.18
CA PRO A 298 -4.75 11.23 -9.61
C PRO A 298 -5.77 10.75 -8.57
N ASP A 299 -5.50 10.93 -7.28
CA ASP A 299 -6.46 10.62 -6.21
C ASP A 299 -7.63 11.61 -6.12
N VAL A 300 -7.41 12.86 -6.50
CA VAL A 300 -8.49 13.83 -6.67
C VAL A 300 -9.35 13.40 -7.85
N ALA A 301 -8.76 12.99 -8.97
CA ALA A 301 -9.48 12.43 -10.11
C ALA A 301 -10.34 11.22 -9.72
N THR A 302 -9.79 10.28 -8.96
CA THR A 302 -10.55 9.12 -8.47
C THR A 302 -11.73 9.51 -7.58
N SER A 303 -11.55 10.51 -6.72
CA SER A 303 -12.63 10.99 -5.83
C SER A 303 -13.73 11.70 -6.62
N LEU A 304 -13.33 12.52 -7.62
CA LEU A 304 -14.26 13.16 -8.56
C LEU A 304 -15.04 12.11 -9.35
N ASN A 305 -14.39 11.07 -9.86
CA ASN A 305 -15.03 9.96 -10.56
C ASN A 305 -16.03 9.21 -9.66
N ASN A 306 -15.70 9.00 -8.39
CA ASN A 306 -16.60 8.30 -7.46
C ASN A 306 -17.83 9.13 -7.10
N LEU A 307 -17.65 10.44 -6.90
CA LEU A 307 -18.74 11.39 -6.69
C LEU A 307 -19.62 11.51 -7.93
N ALA A 308 -19.02 11.55 -9.13
CA ALA A 308 -19.75 11.52 -10.39
C ALA A 308 -20.60 10.25 -10.51
N GLY A 309 -20.04 9.08 -10.22
CA GLY A 309 -20.78 7.81 -10.23
C GLY A 309 -21.89 7.74 -9.19
N LEU A 310 -21.78 8.47 -8.07
CA LEU A 310 -22.88 8.65 -7.12
C LEU A 310 -24.03 9.46 -7.72
N TYR A 311 -23.74 10.57 -8.41
CA TYR A 311 -24.76 11.38 -9.08
C TYR A 311 -25.38 10.66 -10.26
N GLU A 312 -24.60 9.94 -11.05
CA GLU A 312 -25.08 9.07 -12.11
C GLU A 312 -26.07 8.02 -11.58
N SER A 313 -25.75 7.36 -10.45
CA SER A 313 -26.63 6.38 -9.80
C SER A 313 -27.96 6.99 -9.32
N GLN A 314 -28.03 8.31 -9.16
CA GLN A 314 -29.23 9.07 -8.83
C GLN A 314 -29.97 9.61 -10.07
N GLY A 315 -29.45 9.39 -11.29
CA GLY A 315 -29.96 10.00 -12.52
C GLY A 315 -29.61 11.48 -12.67
N ARG A 316 -28.70 12.01 -11.84
CA ARG A 316 -28.26 13.42 -11.85
C ARG A 316 -27.11 13.61 -12.84
N TYR A 317 -27.34 13.32 -14.11
CA TYR A 317 -26.29 13.33 -15.15
C TYR A 317 -25.61 14.69 -15.33
N ASN A 318 -26.37 15.79 -15.22
CA ASN A 318 -25.84 17.15 -15.32
C ASN A 318 -24.85 17.49 -14.19
N ASP A 319 -24.97 16.84 -13.03
CA ASP A 319 -24.04 17.01 -11.91
C ASP A 319 -22.83 16.06 -12.05
N ALA A 320 -23.00 14.92 -12.72
CA ALA A 320 -21.96 13.89 -12.89
C ALA A 320 -20.96 14.24 -14.00
N GLU A 321 -21.45 14.66 -15.18
CA GLU A 321 -20.63 14.94 -16.37
C GLU A 321 -19.43 15.87 -16.10
N PRO A 322 -19.59 17.06 -15.46
CA PRO A 322 -18.45 17.95 -15.23
C PRO A 322 -17.37 17.31 -14.34
N LEU A 323 -17.77 16.45 -13.40
CA LEU A 323 -16.85 15.75 -12.50
C LEU A 323 -16.09 14.63 -13.24
N TYR A 324 -16.76 13.89 -14.12
CA TYR A 324 -16.11 12.89 -14.97
C TYR A 324 -15.10 13.55 -15.93
N LEU A 325 -15.46 14.67 -16.55
CA LEU A 325 -14.57 15.43 -17.42
C LEU A 325 -13.34 15.97 -16.67
N GLN A 326 -13.53 16.50 -15.45
CA GLN A 326 -12.42 16.94 -14.62
C GLN A 326 -11.49 15.77 -14.22
N SER A 327 -12.06 14.62 -13.85
CA SER A 327 -11.28 13.40 -13.58
C SER A 327 -10.47 12.94 -14.80
N LEU A 328 -11.09 12.94 -15.99
CA LEU A 328 -10.44 12.58 -17.25
C LEU A 328 -9.27 13.50 -17.57
N ASP A 329 -9.45 14.82 -17.46
CA ASP A 329 -8.38 15.80 -17.71
C ASP A 329 -7.17 15.58 -16.80
N ILE A 330 -7.42 15.41 -15.50
CA ILE A 330 -6.35 15.13 -14.53
C ILE A 330 -5.63 13.82 -14.91
N ARG A 331 -6.38 12.74 -15.19
CA ARG A 331 -5.79 11.44 -15.55
C ARG A 331 -4.93 11.50 -16.81
N LYS A 332 -5.36 12.24 -17.84
CA LYS A 332 -4.56 12.45 -19.06
C LYS A 332 -3.26 13.19 -18.77
N ARG A 333 -3.33 14.29 -18.01
CA ARG A 333 -2.15 15.11 -17.70
C ARG A 333 -1.14 14.38 -16.83
N GLN A 334 -1.59 13.56 -15.88
CA GLN A 334 -0.71 12.89 -14.93
C GLN A 334 -0.23 11.50 -15.37
N LEU A 335 -1.03 10.76 -16.13
CA LEU A 335 -0.77 9.35 -16.43
C LEU A 335 -0.48 9.10 -17.92
N GLY A 336 -0.75 10.07 -18.78
CA GLY A 336 -0.69 9.95 -20.24
C GLY A 336 -1.96 9.32 -20.84
N ASP A 337 -2.18 9.59 -22.13
CA ASP A 337 -3.42 9.24 -22.83
C ASP A 337 -3.68 7.72 -22.94
N ASP A 338 -2.62 6.90 -22.99
CA ASP A 338 -2.71 5.45 -23.13
C ASP A 338 -2.94 4.71 -21.79
N HIS A 339 -3.07 5.43 -20.68
CA HIS A 339 -3.23 4.81 -19.37
C HIS A 339 -4.62 4.17 -19.20
N PRO A 340 -4.74 2.97 -18.58
CA PRO A 340 -6.03 2.29 -18.37
C PRO A 340 -7.09 3.12 -17.65
N PHE A 341 -6.68 4.03 -16.76
CA PHE A 341 -7.61 4.95 -16.09
C PHE A 341 -8.17 6.04 -17.00
N VAL A 342 -7.45 6.44 -18.06
CA VAL A 342 -8.01 7.32 -19.10
C VAL A 342 -9.09 6.57 -19.86
N ALA A 343 -8.84 5.32 -20.27
CA ALA A 343 -9.85 4.48 -20.90
C ALA A 343 -11.08 4.27 -20.00
N SER A 344 -10.87 4.03 -18.70
CA SER A 344 -11.97 3.89 -17.73
C SER A 344 -12.78 5.18 -17.58
N SER A 345 -12.13 6.35 -17.68
CA SER A 345 -12.80 7.66 -17.60
C SER A 345 -13.57 8.00 -18.88
N LEU A 346 -13.11 7.51 -20.04
CA LEU A 346 -13.81 7.69 -21.33
C LEU A 346 -15.02 6.77 -21.47
N ASN A 347 -15.04 5.65 -20.74
CA ASN A 347 -16.17 4.72 -20.71
C ASN A 347 -17.32 5.21 -19.81
N ASN A 348 -16.98 5.94 -18.74
CA ASN A 348 -17.95 6.61 -17.87
C ASN A 348 -18.50 7.85 -18.56
#